data_AF-A0A0J0VAK9-F1
#
_entry.id   AF-A0A0J0VAK9-F1
#
_cell.length_a   1.000
_cell.length_b   1.000
_cell.length_c   1.000
_cell.angle_alpha   90.00
_cell.angle_beta   90.00
_cell.angle_gamma   90.00
#
_symmetry.space_group_name_H-M   'P 1'
#
loop_
_entity.id
_entity.type
_entity.pdbx_description
1 polymer ?
#
loop_
_entity_poly.entity_id
_entity_poly.type
_entity_poly.pdbx_seq_one_letter_code
_entity_poly.pdbx_strand_id
1 'polypeptide(L)'
;MVKENDLRIAFEMDNFRSNFSDLVQVETSPEHVYINFLERLPLSGENEPNAKVVSRIVVSWPHFIRIVKLLNNVLMDNKNLAQDTFMSLMKEVEGSNNVHS
;
A
#
# COMPACT_ATOMS: atom_id res chain seq x y z
N MET A 1 -13.88 25.51 -3.21
CA MET A 1 -14.16 24.06 -3.17
C MET A 1 -14.85 23.76 -1.85
N VAL A 2 -16.09 23.28 -1.89
CA VAL A 2 -16.85 22.93 -0.69
C VAL A 2 -16.21 21.68 -0.08
N LYS A 3 -15.55 21.84 1.08
CA LYS A 3 -15.13 20.72 1.92
C LYS A 3 -16.33 20.27 2.75
N GLU A 4 -17.25 19.54 2.14
CA GLU A 4 -18.27 18.81 2.89
C GLU A 4 -17.80 17.37 3.09
N ASN A 5 -17.23 17.14 4.26
CA ASN A 5 -17.24 15.87 4.96
C ASN A 5 -16.94 16.21 6.42
N ASP A 6 -17.98 16.46 7.23
CA ASP A 6 -17.88 16.50 8.70
C ASP A 6 -17.69 15.05 9.22
N LEU A 7 -16.64 14.40 8.71
CA LEU A 7 -16.28 13.04 9.03
C LEU A 7 -15.45 13.11 10.30
N ARG A 8 -16.13 12.88 11.43
CA ARG A 8 -15.50 12.83 12.75
C ARG A 8 -14.91 11.44 12.94
N ILE A 9 -13.60 11.34 12.70
CA ILE A 9 -12.87 10.07 12.80
C ILE A 9 -12.61 9.78 14.28
N ALA A 10 -13.20 8.70 14.79
CA ALA A 10 -12.84 8.15 16.09
C ALA A 10 -11.73 7.12 15.90
N PHE A 11 -10.68 7.20 16.71
CA PHE A 11 -9.60 6.22 16.74
C PHE A 11 -9.73 5.39 18.02
N GLU A 12 -9.90 4.08 17.86
CA GLU A 12 -9.70 3.14 18.96
C GLU A 12 -8.21 2.96 19.21
N MET A 13 -7.61 3.83 20.02
CA MET A 13 -6.15 3.91 20.21
C MET A 13 -5.53 2.59 20.66
N ASP A 14 -6.25 1.76 21.42
CA ASP A 14 -5.76 0.47 21.90
C ASP A 14 -5.63 -0.58 20.78
N ASN A 15 -6.36 -0.39 19.68
CA ASN A 15 -6.41 -1.29 18.52
C ASN A 15 -5.80 -0.67 17.26
N PHE A 16 -5.48 0.63 17.28
CA PHE A 16 -4.92 1.32 16.13
C PHE A 16 -3.43 1.01 16.00
N ARG A 17 -3.10 0.11 15.06
CA ARG A 17 -1.72 -0.27 14.75
C ARG A 17 -1.38 0.10 13.31
N SER A 18 -0.26 0.78 13.13
CA SER A 18 0.34 0.98 11.81
C SER A 18 1.33 -0.15 11.55
N ASN A 19 1.02 -0.99 10.57
CA ASN A 19 1.93 -2.04 10.09
C ASN A 19 2.52 -1.60 8.76
N PHE A 20 3.83 -1.78 8.60
CA PHE A 20 4.44 -1.68 7.28
C PHE A 20 4.01 -2.87 6.42
N SER A 21 3.83 -2.62 5.14
CA SER A 21 3.56 -3.67 4.15
C SER A 21 4.60 -3.60 3.05
N ASP A 22 5.17 -4.75 2.71
CA ASP A 22 6.12 -4.86 1.61
C ASP A 22 5.39 -5.02 0.27
N LEU A 23 4.20 -5.63 0.29
CA LEU A 23 3.44 -5.99 -0.89
C LEU A 23 1.97 -5.65 -0.72
N VAL A 24 1.33 -5.34 -1.84
CA VAL A 24 -0.12 -5.24 -1.95
C VAL A 24 -0.61 -6.25 -2.98
N GLN A 25 -1.57 -7.08 -2.58
CA GLN A 25 -2.24 -8.05 -3.44
C GLN A 25 -3.72 -7.71 -3.50
N VAL A 26 -4.31 -7.80 -4.70
CA VAL A 26 -5.74 -7.55 -4.90
C VAL A 26 -6.40 -8.83 -5.39
N GLU A 27 -7.44 -9.26 -4.69
CA GLU A 27 -8.29 -10.40 -5.05
C GLU A 27 -9.72 -9.90 -5.25
N THR A 28 -10.52 -10.63 -6.04
CA THR A 28 -11.90 -10.22 -6.34
C THR A 28 -12.86 -11.39 -6.24
N SER A 29 -14.11 -11.02 -5.95
CA SER A 29 -15.29 -11.87 -6.04
C SER A 29 -16.37 -11.11 -6.83
N PRO A 30 -17.51 -11.72 -7.17
CA PRO A 30 -18.59 -11.01 -7.85
C PRO A 30 -19.04 -9.74 -7.11
N GLU A 31 -19.02 -9.75 -5.79
CA GLU A 31 -19.58 -8.67 -4.96
C GLU A 31 -18.52 -7.72 -4.36
N HIS A 32 -17.31 -8.24 -4.13
CA HIS A 32 -16.29 -7.57 -3.33
C HIS A 32 -14.89 -7.60 -3.96
N VAL A 33 -14.11 -6.58 -3.64
CA VAL A 33 -12.67 -6.47 -3.85
C VAL A 33 -11.98 -6.57 -2.49
N TYR A 34 -10.95 -7.41 -2.43
CA TYR A 34 -10.10 -7.63 -1.26
C TYR A 34 -8.73 -7.01 -1.54
N ILE A 35 -8.31 -6.07 -0.70
CA ILE A 35 -6.99 -5.45 -0.77
C ILE A 35 -6.18 -5.98 0.42
N ASN A 36 -5.23 -6.86 0.13
CA ASN A 36 -4.36 -7.49 1.10
C ASN A 36 -3.02 -6.73 1.16
N PHE A 37 -2.65 -6.30 2.35
CA PHE A 37 -1.31 -5.77 2.63
C PHE A 37 -0.50 -6.89 3.28
N LEU A 38 0.64 -7.22 2.68
CA LEU A 38 1.47 -8.34 3.09
C LEU A 38 2.86 -7.90 3.55
N GLU A 39 3.40 -8.62 4.51
CA GLU A 39 4.78 -8.52 4.99
C GLU A 39 5.53 -9.80 4.55
N ARG A 40 6.70 -9.64 3.94
CA ARG A 40 7.56 -10.76 3.55
C ARG A 40 8.16 -11.39 4.79
N LEU A 41 8.17 -12.73 4.82
CA LEU A 41 8.82 -13.46 5.90
C LEU A 41 10.30 -13.67 5.55
N PRO A 42 11.23 -13.44 6.49
CA PRO A 42 12.64 -13.75 6.26
C PRO A 42 12.82 -15.27 6.19
N LEU A 43 13.61 -15.74 5.21
CA LEU A 43 14.13 -17.12 5.13
C LEU A 43 13.07 -18.22 4.96
N SER A 44 12.14 -18.07 4.03
CA SER A 44 11.17 -19.13 3.70
C SER A 44 11.80 -20.17 2.77
N GLY A 45 11.74 -21.45 3.15
CA GLY A 45 12.15 -22.55 2.28
C GLY A 45 11.29 -22.66 1.02
N GLU A 46 11.74 -23.43 0.02
CA GLU A 46 11.10 -23.54 -1.31
C GLU A 46 9.62 -23.98 -1.33
N ASN A 47 9.02 -24.37 -0.21
CA ASN A 47 7.61 -24.74 -0.11
C ASN A 47 6.91 -24.16 1.14
N GLU A 48 7.51 -23.16 1.78
CA GLU A 48 6.94 -22.51 2.96
C GLU A 48 6.29 -21.17 2.59
N PRO A 49 5.29 -20.72 3.37
CA PRO A 49 4.75 -19.37 3.21
C PRO A 49 5.87 -18.33 3.27
N ASN A 50 5.96 -17.49 2.24
CA ASN A 50 6.97 -16.44 2.13
C ASN A 50 6.45 -15.03 2.41
N ALA A 51 5.17 -14.93 2.78
CA ALA A 51 4.53 -13.70 3.21
C ALA A 51 3.36 -14.01 4.15
N LYS A 52 3.02 -13.04 5.01
CA LYS A 52 1.81 -13.06 5.83
C LYS A 52 0.95 -11.83 5.53
N VAL A 53 -0.36 -11.96 5.62
CA VAL A 53 -1.28 -10.81 5.51
C VAL A 53 -1.30 -10.07 6.85
N VAL A 54 -0.91 -8.79 6.83
CA VAL A 54 -0.89 -7.92 8.04
C VAL A 54 -2.13 -7.03 8.14
N SER A 55 -2.80 -6.78 7.02
CA SER A 55 -4.07 -6.07 6.97
C SER A 55 -4.85 -6.47 5.72
N ARG A 56 -6.18 -6.46 5.84
CA ARG A 56 -7.10 -6.69 4.73
C ARG A 56 -8.22 -5.66 4.79
N ILE A 57 -8.44 -4.99 3.67
CA ILE A 57 -9.61 -4.13 3.47
C ILE A 57 -10.53 -4.82 2.47
N VAL A 58 -11.78 -5.03 2.85
CA VAL A 58 -12.82 -5.59 1.97
C VAL A 58 -13.79 -4.47 1.60
N VAL A 59 -14.02 -4.29 0.31
CA VAL A 59 -14.89 -3.23 -0.20
C VAL A 59 -15.78 -3.74 -1.32
N SER A 60 -16.97 -3.18 -1.45
CA SER A 60 -17.77 -3.40 -2.66
C SER A 60 -17.22 -2.60 -3.85
N TRP A 61 -17.60 -3.00 -5.07
CA TRP A 61 -17.15 -2.34 -6.30
C TRP A 61 -17.34 -0.81 -6.34
N PRO A 62 -18.50 -0.25 -5.93
CA PRO A 62 -18.66 1.20 -5.88
C PRO A 62 -17.67 1.90 -4.95
N HIS A 63 -17.35 1.30 -3.80
CA HIS A 63 -16.39 1.85 -2.85
C HIS A 63 -14.96 1.73 -3.39
N PHE A 64 -14.62 0.62 -4.04
CA PHE A 64 -13.32 0.44 -4.69
C PHE A 64 -13.04 1.53 -5.73
N ILE A 65 -14.01 1.85 -6.60
CA ILE A 65 -13.88 2.93 -7.59
C ILE A 65 -13.59 4.28 -6.92
N ARG A 66 -14.25 4.57 -5.78
CA ARG A 66 -14.00 5.80 -5.02
C ARG A 66 -12.59 5.82 -4.43
N ILE A 67 -12.12 4.70 -3.87
CA ILE A 67 -10.76 4.56 -3.34
C ILE A 67 -9.72 4.80 -4.43
N VAL A 68 -9.87 4.17 -5.61
CA VAL A 68 -8.94 4.37 -6.73
C VAL A 68 -8.85 5.84 -7.14
N LYS A 69 -9.98 6.54 -7.21
CA LYS A 69 -10.00 7.98 -7.50
C LYS A 69 -9.26 8.79 -6.43
N LEU A 70 -9.47 8.48 -5.15
CA LEU A 70 -8.79 9.16 -4.05
C LEU A 70 -7.28 8.93 -4.09
N LEU A 71 -6.84 7.69 -4.29
CA LEU A 71 -5.42 7.35 -4.40
C LEU A 71 -4.76 8.06 -5.59
N ASN A 72 -5.44 8.08 -6.75
CA ASN A 72 -4.94 8.80 -7.92
C ASN A 72 -4.82 10.31 -7.68
N ASN A 73 -5.80 10.92 -7.01
CA ASN A 73 -5.72 12.34 -6.68
C ASN A 73 -4.53 12.64 -5.76
N VAL A 74 -4.34 11.83 -4.71
CA VAL A 74 -3.18 11.96 -3.81
C VAL A 74 -1.87 11.81 -4.56
N LEU A 75 -1.77 10.82 -5.46
CA LEU A 75 -0.59 10.64 -6.30
C LEU A 75 -0.34 11.85 -7.21
N MET A 76 -1.38 12.38 -7.84
CA MET A 76 -1.25 13.53 -8.74
C MET A 76 -0.85 14.81 -8.00
N ASP A 77 -1.40 15.04 -6.81
CA ASP A 77 -1.07 16.18 -5.95
C ASP A 77 0.39 16.10 -5.44
N ASN A 78 0.94 14.89 -5.33
CA ASN A 78 2.29 14.64 -4.82
C ASN A 78 3.23 14.06 -5.89
N LYS A 79 2.93 14.27 -7.17
CA LYS A 79 3.60 13.60 -8.28
C LYS A 79 5.12 13.80 -8.26
N ASN A 80 5.58 15.02 -8.02
CA ASN A 80 7.01 15.34 -7.99
C ASN A 80 7.72 14.60 -6.84
N LEU A 81 7.14 14.61 -5.64
CA LEU A 81 7.68 13.90 -4.49
C LEU A 81 7.79 12.38 -4.74
N ALA A 82 6.75 11.80 -5.36
CA ALA A 82 6.76 10.38 -5.72
C ALA A 82 7.85 10.06 -6.74
N GLN A 83 8.02 10.90 -7.77
CA GLN A 83 9.06 10.76 -8.78
C GLN A 83 10.47 10.91 -8.20
N ASP A 84 10.69 11.93 -7.38
CA ASP A 84 12.00 12.19 -6.74
C ASP A 84 12.39 11.03 -5.83
N THR A 85 11.45 10.51 -5.04
CA THR A 85 11.67 9.34 -4.17
C THR A 85 12.04 8.10 -4.99
N PHE A 86 11.32 7.84 -6.09
CA PHE A 86 11.63 6.72 -6.97
C PHE A 86 13.02 6.83 -7.60
N MET A 87 13.36 8.01 -8.12
CA MET A 87 14.67 8.26 -8.73
C MET A 87 15.82 8.16 -7.71
N SER A 88 15.59 8.57 -6.46
CA SER A 88 16.57 8.41 -5.39
C SER A 88 16.85 6.93 -5.11
N LEU A 89 15.79 6.11 -4.96
CA LEU A 89 15.93 4.67 -4.73
C LEU A 89 16.65 3.97 -5.88
N MET A 90 16.34 4.32 -7.14
CA MET A 90 17.02 3.75 -8.30
C MET A 90 18.51 4.08 -8.32
N LYS A 91 18.90 5.32 -7.97
CA LYS A 91 20.32 5.71 -7.87
C LYS A 91 21.06 4.96 -6.76
N GLU A 92 20.41 4.70 -5.63
CA GLU A 92 21.00 3.89 -4.55
C GLU A 92 21.24 2.45 -4.99
N VAL A 93 20.33 1.86 -5.75
CA VAL A 93 20.48 0.50 -6.31
C VAL A 93 21.62 0.47 -7.36
N GLU A 94 21.70 1.46 -8.24
CA GLU A 94 22.77 1.56 -9.25
C GLU A 94 24.15 1.81 -8.62
N GLY A 95 24.23 2.67 -7.59
CA GLY A 95 25.45 2.95 -6.85
C GLY A 95 25.96 1.75 -6.06
N SER A 96 25.06 0.93 -5.51
CA SER A 96 25.40 -0.30 -4.77
C SER A 96 26.02 -1.37 -5.68
N ASN A 97 25.60 -1.46 -6.94
CA ASN A 97 26.14 -2.42 -7.90
C ASN A 97 27.58 -2.08 -8.37
N ASN A 98 27.99 -0.81 -8.30
CA ASN A 98 29.34 -0.38 -8.68
C ASN A 98 30.39 -0.58 -7.58
N VAL A 99 29.99 -0.89 -6.33
CA VAL A 99 30.91 -1.13 -5.20
C VAL A 99 31.22 -2.64 -5.03
N HIS A 100 30.54 -3.51 -5.79
CA HIS A 100 30.74 -4.96 -5.77
C HIS A 100 31.28 -5.53 -7.09
N SER A 101 31.85 -4.67 -7.95
CA SER A 101 32.57 -5.08 -9.18
C SER A 101 34.08 -4.93 -9.02
#